data_AF-A0A7C9A790-F1
#
_entry.id   AF-A0A7C9A790-F1
#
_cell.length_a   1.000
_cell.length_b   1.000
_cell.length_c   1.000
_cell.angle_alpha   90.00
_cell.angle_beta   90.00
_cell.angle_gamma   90.00
#
_symmetry.space_group_name_H-M   'P 1'
#
loop_
_entity.id
_entity.type
_entity.pdbx_description
1 polymer ?
#
loop_
_entity_poly.entity_id
_entity_poly.type
_entity_poly.pdbx_seq_one_letter_code
_entity_poly.pdbx_strand_id
1 'polypeptide(L)'
;VLFVRREDYLAHPRHGGKVESRLSNEAEVFDSLKGWASNHSYCKVNLVNGLFADMPMKEQIRVIQDASVIIGAHGAGLTHVVSASAKTVILEIISSQFRRPHFQLISQWKGLEYHAINLPGSHANPTEVIGRLNRIMRSIGC
;
A
#
# COMPACT_ATOMS: atom_id res chain seq x y z
N VAL A 1 -8.01 5.00 4.80
CA VAL A 1 -6.79 4.73 4.00
C VAL A 1 -6.00 3.67 4.74
N LEU A 2 -5.62 2.60 4.08
CA LEU A 2 -4.80 1.53 4.64
C LEU A 2 -3.42 1.58 3.97
N PHE A 3 -2.35 1.69 4.75
CA PHE A 3 -0.98 1.55 4.25
C PHE A 3 -0.43 0.20 4.69
N VAL A 4 -0.36 -0.76 3.76
CA VAL A 4 0.12 -2.12 4.02
C VAL A 4 1.64 -2.13 3.96
N ARG A 5 2.25 -2.50 5.08
CA ARG A 5 3.71 -2.57 5.24
C ARG A 5 4.16 -4.01 5.24
N ARG A 6 5.41 -4.22 4.86
CA ARG A 6 6.04 -5.53 4.94
C ARG A 6 6.93 -5.56 6.16
N GLU A 7 6.90 -6.68 6.85
CA GLU A 7 7.95 -7.00 7.79
C GLU A 7 9.07 -7.70 7.05
N ASP A 8 10.29 -7.27 7.37
CA ASP A 8 11.49 -7.88 6.86
C ASP A 8 11.61 -9.29 7.43
N TYR A 9 11.72 -10.27 6.53
CA TYR A 9 11.93 -11.66 6.90
C TYR A 9 13.05 -12.27 6.07
N LEU A 10 13.66 -13.32 6.61
CA LEU A 10 14.67 -14.08 5.89
C LEU A 10 13.99 -14.94 4.84
N ALA A 11 14.17 -14.58 3.57
CA ALA A 11 13.75 -15.42 2.47
C ALA A 11 14.50 -16.76 2.55
N HIS A 12 13.80 -17.85 2.19
CA HIS A 12 14.21 -19.27 2.21
C HIS A 12 15.74 -19.49 2.22
N PRO A 13 16.30 -20.45 2.98
CA PRO A 13 17.75 -20.71 3.11
C PRO A 13 18.60 -20.80 1.82
N ARG A 14 17.95 -20.94 0.65
CA ARG A 14 18.59 -20.98 -0.67
C ARG A 14 18.86 -19.58 -1.26
N HIS A 15 18.35 -18.51 -0.64
CA HIS A 15 18.57 -17.12 -1.04
C HIS A 15 19.69 -16.43 -0.23
N GLY A 16 20.59 -17.21 0.37
CA GLY A 16 21.74 -16.68 1.10
C GLY A 16 21.38 -15.88 2.36
N GLY A 17 20.15 -16.00 2.87
CA GLY A 17 19.71 -15.35 4.10
C GLY A 17 19.67 -13.82 4.03
N LYS A 18 19.55 -13.21 2.84
CA LYS A 18 19.41 -11.76 2.72
C LYS A 18 17.95 -11.35 2.87
N VAL A 19 17.71 -10.36 3.71
CA VAL A 19 16.42 -9.66 3.79
C VAL A 19 16.24 -8.83 2.51
N GLU A 20 15.14 -9.06 1.79
CA GLU A 20 14.78 -8.29 0.61
C GLU A 20 13.65 -7.31 0.91
N SER A 21 14.00 -6.10 1.33
CA SER A 21 13.03 -5.02 1.45
C SER A 21 12.57 -4.55 0.06
N ARG A 22 11.25 -4.48 -0.15
CA ARG A 22 10.66 -3.97 -1.41
C ARG A 22 10.63 -2.46 -1.45
N LEU A 23 10.59 -1.82 -0.29
CA LEU A 23 10.63 -0.38 -0.11
C LEU A 23 11.40 -0.07 1.18
N SER A 24 12.56 0.58 1.07
CA SER A 24 13.50 0.76 2.18
C SER A 24 13.06 1.79 3.21
N ASN A 25 12.11 2.67 2.87
CA ASN A 25 11.67 3.78 3.71
C ASN A 25 10.16 3.74 4.01
N GLU A 26 9.57 2.54 4.17
CA GLU A 26 8.15 2.38 4.49
C GLU A 26 7.71 3.15 5.74
N ALA A 27 8.55 3.20 6.79
CA ALA A 27 8.26 3.94 8.01
C ALA A 27 8.15 5.46 7.75
N GLU A 28 9.11 6.03 7.03
CA GLU A 28 9.12 7.46 6.65
C GLU A 28 7.88 7.83 5.82
N VAL A 29 7.52 6.99 4.85
CA VAL A 29 6.32 7.17 4.03
C VAL A 29 5.07 7.13 4.90
N PHE A 30 4.96 6.15 5.79
CA PHE A 30 3.83 6.03 6.71
C PHE A 30 3.69 7.25 7.63
N ASP A 31 4.78 7.70 8.24
CA ASP A 31 4.77 8.85 9.15
C ASP A 31 4.42 10.15 8.42
N SER A 32 4.91 10.32 7.19
CA SER A 32 4.55 11.45 6.33
C SER A 32 3.07 11.42 5.96
N LEU A 33 2.53 10.25 5.61
CA LEU A 33 1.10 10.07 5.34
C LEU A 33 0.25 10.33 6.59
N LYS A 34 0.74 9.95 7.77
CA LYS A 34 0.07 10.19 9.04
C LYS A 34 -0.02 11.69 9.33
N GLY A 35 1.09 12.42 9.17
CA GLY A 35 1.11 13.88 9.29
C GLY A 35 0.18 14.57 8.29
N TRP A 36 0.18 14.12 7.03
CA TRP A 36 -0.75 14.60 6.01
C TRP A 36 -2.22 14.33 6.39
N ALA A 37 -2.55 13.11 6.83
CA ALA A 37 -3.90 12.73 7.19
C ALA A 37 -4.42 13.53 8.40
N SER A 38 -3.57 13.80 9.40
CA SER A 38 -3.92 14.63 10.56
C SER A 38 -4.17 16.10 10.20
N ASN A 39 -3.49 16.62 9.17
CA ASN A 39 -3.64 17.99 8.70
C ASN A 39 -4.67 18.14 7.56
N HIS A 40 -5.30 17.04 7.14
CA HIS A 40 -6.25 17.05 6.04
C HIS A 40 -7.59 17.67 6.49
N SER A 41 -7.92 18.84 5.96
CA SER A 41 -9.08 19.64 6.42
C SER A 41 -10.38 19.34 5.70
N TYR A 42 -10.32 18.77 4.49
CA TYR A 42 -11.51 18.62 3.64
C TYR A 42 -12.40 17.46 4.08
N CYS A 43 -11.81 16.32 4.45
CA CYS A 43 -12.52 15.21 5.07
C CYS A 43 -11.69 14.55 6.17
N LYS A 44 -12.34 13.78 7.05
CA LYS A 44 -11.62 13.01 8.07
C LYS A 44 -10.95 11.78 7.44
N VAL A 45 -9.62 11.77 7.40
CA VAL A 45 -8.84 10.63 6.92
C VAL A 45 -8.41 9.75 8.09
N ASN A 46 -8.97 8.54 8.17
CA ASN A 46 -8.45 7.50 9.05
C ASN A 46 -7.32 6.74 8.33
N LEU A 47 -6.08 6.90 8.80
CA LEU A 47 -4.92 6.15 8.29
C LEU A 47 -4.64 4.96 9.20
N VAL A 48 -4.64 3.76 8.62
CA VAL A 48 -4.36 2.50 9.32
C VAL A 48 -2.98 1.97 8.91
N ASN A 49 -2.17 1.59 9.90
CA ASN A 49 -0.89 0.89 9.69
C ASN A 49 -1.16 -0.61 9.50
N GLY A 50 -1.08 -1.10 8.26
CA GLY A 50 -1.36 -2.49 7.91
C GLY A 50 -0.16 -3.41 8.09
N LEU A 51 0.23 -3.69 9.33
CA LEU A 51 1.19 -4.75 9.67
C LEU A 51 0.44 -6.07 9.87
N PHE A 52 0.20 -6.80 8.78
CA PHE A 52 -0.65 -7.99 8.82
C PHE A 52 -0.08 -9.15 9.64
N ALA A 53 1.25 -9.26 9.78
CA ALA A 53 1.87 -10.30 10.60
C ALA A 53 1.39 -10.25 12.07
N ASP A 54 1.11 -9.05 12.56
CA ASP A 54 0.63 -8.79 13.93
C ASP A 54 -0.90 -8.77 14.06
N MET A 55 -1.63 -8.98 12.96
CA MET A 55 -3.10 -8.91 12.96
C MET A 55 -3.72 -10.30 12.83
N PRO A 56 -4.77 -10.63 13.61
CA PRO A 56 -5.59 -11.81 13.34
C PRO A 56 -6.19 -11.75 11.94
N MET A 57 -6.32 -12.89 11.26
CA MET A 57 -6.85 -12.94 9.87
C MET A 57 -8.21 -12.25 9.71
N LYS A 58 -9.10 -12.37 10.70
CA LYS A 58 -10.39 -11.67 10.71
C LYS A 58 -10.23 -10.15 10.65
N GLU A 59 -9.25 -9.61 11.35
CA GLU A 59 -8.96 -8.17 11.38
C GLU A 59 -8.28 -7.72 10.08
N GLN A 60 -7.34 -8.51 9.54
CA GLN A 60 -6.73 -8.23 8.23
C GLN A 60 -7.78 -8.06 7.13
N ILE A 61 -8.77 -8.98 7.08
CA ILE A 61 -9.87 -8.90 6.10
C ILE A 61 -10.77 -7.69 6.37
N ARG A 62 -11.06 -7.40 7.63
CA ARG A 62 -11.88 -6.24 8.00
C ARG A 62 -11.24 -4.91 7.56
N VAL A 63 -9.96 -4.69 7.87
CA VAL A 63 -9.28 -3.44 7.49
C VAL A 63 -9.16 -3.27 5.98
N ILE A 64 -9.07 -4.37 5.23
CA ILE A 64 -9.09 -4.36 3.76
C ILE A 64 -10.48 -3.98 3.22
N GLN A 65 -11.55 -4.55 3.78
CA GLN A 65 -12.93 -4.26 3.38
C GLN A 65 -13.34 -2.83 3.70
N ASP A 66 -12.87 -2.29 4.83
CA ASP A 66 -13.17 -0.94 5.30
C ASP A 66 -12.31 0.13 4.57
N ALA A 67 -11.28 -0.26 3.84
CA ALA A 67 -10.37 0.69 3.18
C ALA A 67 -10.96 1.28 1.88
N SER A 68 -11.08 2.60 1.83
CA SER A 68 -11.38 3.33 0.58
C SER A 68 -10.18 3.40 -0.37
N VAL A 69 -8.97 3.46 0.19
CA VAL A 69 -7.70 3.43 -0.56
C VAL A 69 -6.75 2.49 0.16
N ILE A 70 -6.15 1.56 -0.58
CA ILE A 70 -5.08 0.67 -0.12
C ILE A 70 -3.79 1.09 -0.80
N ILE A 71 -2.76 1.35 -0.01
CA ILE A 71 -1.44 1.76 -0.46
C ILE A 71 -0.44 0.71 0.03
N GLY A 72 0.53 0.33 -0.78
CA GLY A 72 1.58 -0.58 -0.32
C GLY A 72 2.72 -0.74 -1.33
N ALA A 73 3.87 -1.19 -0.84
CA ALA A 73 4.97 -1.60 -1.71
C ALA A 73 4.56 -2.84 -2.54
N HIS A 74 5.18 -3.03 -3.71
CA HIS A 74 4.94 -4.20 -4.55
C HIS A 74 4.99 -5.51 -3.74
N GLY A 75 3.90 -6.27 -3.79
CA GLY A 75 3.70 -7.52 -3.05
C GLY A 75 3.03 -7.38 -1.66
N ALA A 76 2.93 -6.18 -1.08
CA ALA A 76 2.38 -5.96 0.26
C ALA A 76 0.85 -6.14 0.30
N GLY A 77 0.36 -7.25 0.85
CA GLY A 77 -1.08 -7.54 0.91
C GLY A 77 -1.71 -7.88 -0.45
N LEU A 78 -0.92 -8.31 -1.44
CA LEU A 78 -1.38 -8.63 -2.79
C LEU A 78 -2.62 -9.54 -2.79
N THR A 79 -2.58 -10.63 -2.04
CA THR A 79 -3.66 -11.60 -2.00
C THR A 79 -4.91 -11.05 -1.31
N HIS A 80 -4.76 -10.12 -0.36
CA HIS A 80 -5.88 -9.53 0.36
C HIS A 80 -6.74 -8.63 -0.54
N VAL A 81 -6.20 -8.13 -1.66
CA VAL A 81 -6.95 -7.32 -2.64
C VAL A 81 -8.24 -8.02 -3.10
N VAL A 82 -8.29 -9.36 -3.12
CA VAL A 82 -9.52 -10.11 -3.48
C VAL A 82 -10.70 -9.81 -2.55
N SER A 83 -10.42 -9.45 -1.31
CA SER A 83 -11.41 -9.12 -0.28
C SER A 83 -11.73 -7.63 -0.20
N ALA A 84 -11.06 -6.78 -0.99
CA ALA A 84 -11.33 -5.35 -1.01
C ALA A 84 -12.75 -5.05 -1.51
N SER A 85 -13.30 -3.94 -1.02
CA SER A 85 -14.61 -3.44 -1.45
C SER A 85 -14.56 -2.96 -2.89
N ALA A 86 -15.67 -3.02 -3.62
CA ALA A 86 -15.73 -2.66 -5.05
C ALA A 86 -15.37 -1.19 -5.35
N LYS A 87 -15.40 -0.32 -4.34
CA LYS A 87 -15.03 1.10 -4.46
C LYS A 87 -13.61 1.41 -3.98
N THR A 88 -12.87 0.39 -3.56
CA THR A 88 -11.50 0.57 -3.07
C THR A 88 -10.57 0.91 -4.22
N VAL A 89 -9.75 1.95 -4.04
CA VAL A 89 -8.67 2.32 -4.99
C VAL A 89 -7.35 1.72 -4.51
N ILE A 90 -6.58 1.13 -5.43
CA ILE A 90 -5.26 0.58 -5.15
C ILE A 90 -4.18 1.56 -5.61
N LEU A 91 -3.24 1.88 -4.73
CA LEU A 91 -2.03 2.66 -5.03
C LEU A 91 -0.80 1.84 -4.70
N GLU A 92 -0.17 1.28 -5.74
CA GLU A 92 1.02 0.46 -5.59
C GLU A 92 2.31 1.27 -5.73
N ILE A 93 3.29 1.01 -4.86
CA ILE A 93 4.63 1.58 -4.95
C ILE A 93 5.59 0.49 -5.45
N ILE A 94 6.13 0.67 -6.65
CA ILE A 94 6.88 -0.36 -7.38
C ILE A 94 8.36 0.02 -7.44
N SER A 95 9.21 -0.76 -6.77
CA SER A 95 10.67 -0.68 -6.95
C SER A 95 11.06 -1.14 -8.35
N SER A 96 12.08 -0.50 -8.94
CA SER A 96 12.66 -0.90 -10.23
C SER A 96 13.12 -2.35 -10.28
N GLN A 97 13.44 -2.94 -9.12
CA GLN A 97 13.94 -4.31 -9.00
C GLN A 97 12.84 -5.37 -9.12
N PHE A 98 11.57 -5.00 -8.95
CA PHE A 98 10.47 -5.94 -8.77
C PHE A 98 9.21 -5.55 -9.54
N ARG A 99 9.37 -5.38 -10.86
CA ARG A 99 8.28 -5.02 -11.76
C ARG A 99 7.56 -6.27 -12.26
N ARG A 100 6.44 -6.61 -11.64
CA ARG A 100 5.53 -7.65 -12.12
C ARG A 100 4.10 -7.14 -12.10
N PRO A 101 3.24 -7.53 -13.06
CA PRO A 101 1.91 -6.93 -13.21
C PRO A 101 0.85 -7.47 -12.22
N HIS A 102 1.26 -8.17 -11.15
CA HIS A 102 0.33 -8.98 -10.34
C HIS A 102 -0.75 -8.14 -9.66
N PHE A 103 -0.37 -7.00 -9.09
CA PHE A 103 -1.29 -6.05 -8.44
C PHE A 103 -2.27 -5.43 -9.45
N GLN A 104 -1.76 -5.02 -10.61
CA GLN A 104 -2.61 -4.50 -11.68
C GLN A 104 -3.62 -5.54 -12.14
N LEU A 105 -3.17 -6.77 -12.41
CA LEU A 105 -4.02 -7.85 -12.90
C LEU A 105 -5.08 -8.27 -11.87
N ILE A 106 -4.73 -8.39 -10.59
CA ILE A 106 -5.71 -8.74 -9.56
C ILE A 106 -6.72 -7.62 -9.33
N SER A 107 -6.28 -6.36 -9.40
CA SER A 107 -7.16 -5.19 -9.31
C SER A 107 -8.12 -5.15 -10.50
N GLN A 108 -7.62 -5.36 -11.71
CA GLN A 108 -8.44 -5.42 -12.92
C GLN A 108 -9.46 -6.56 -12.85
N TRP A 109 -9.03 -7.75 -12.44
CA TRP A 109 -9.92 -8.90 -12.27
C TRP A 109 -11.04 -8.63 -11.26
N LYS A 110 -10.72 -7.93 -10.16
CA LYS A 110 -11.69 -7.53 -9.13
C LYS A 110 -12.54 -6.32 -9.53
N GLY A 111 -12.19 -5.61 -10.61
CA GLY A 111 -12.85 -4.39 -11.07
C GLY A 111 -12.51 -3.15 -10.25
N LEU A 112 -11.31 -3.10 -9.66
CA LEU A 112 -10.83 -1.99 -8.84
C LEU A 112 -10.01 -0.99 -9.67
N GLU A 113 -10.12 0.29 -9.30
CA GLU A 113 -9.24 1.34 -9.83
C GLU A 113 -7.81 1.12 -9.29
N TYR A 114 -6.81 1.21 -10.17
CA TYR A 114 -5.43 0.91 -9.86
C TYR A 114 -4.49 2.01 -10.35
N HIS A 115 -3.58 2.42 -9.47
CA HIS A 115 -2.51 3.39 -9.72
C HIS A 115 -1.18 2.82 -9.28
N ALA A 116 -0.11 3.23 -9.97
CA ALA A 116 1.25 2.82 -9.66
C ALA A 116 2.21 4.02 -9.56
N ILE A 117 3.14 3.96 -8.61
CA ILE A 117 4.32 4.81 -8.53
C ILE A 117 5.53 3.95 -8.88
N ASN A 118 6.13 4.21 -10.04
CA ASN A 118 7.30 3.48 -10.50
C ASN A 118 8.57 4.18 -10.03
N LEU A 119 9.28 3.57 -9.08
CA LEU A 119 10.50 4.12 -8.51
C LEU A 119 11.73 3.74 -9.37
N PRO A 120 12.78 4.57 -9.38
CA PRO A 120 14.08 4.21 -9.96
C PRO A 120 14.88 3.23 -9.09
N GLY A 121 14.54 3.13 -7.79
CA GLY A 121 15.15 2.20 -6.83
C GLY A 121 14.13 1.70 -5.81
N SER A 122 14.55 1.41 -4.58
CA SER A 122 13.69 0.96 -3.49
C SER A 122 13.30 2.06 -2.50
N HIS A 123 13.56 3.33 -2.81
CA HIS A 123 13.25 4.46 -1.94
C HIS A 123 12.15 5.32 -2.56
N ALA A 124 11.05 5.56 -1.83
CA ALA A 124 9.95 6.42 -2.28
C ALA A 124 10.15 7.85 -1.79
N ASN A 125 9.78 8.85 -2.61
CA ASN A 125 9.66 10.22 -2.13
C ASN A 125 8.29 10.41 -1.44
N PRO A 126 8.22 10.68 -0.12
CA PRO A 126 6.94 10.81 0.57
C PRO A 126 6.03 11.90 0.00
N THR A 127 6.58 13.00 -0.51
CA THR A 127 5.81 14.07 -1.15
C THR A 127 5.12 13.59 -2.43
N GLU A 128 5.77 12.73 -3.21
CA GLU A 128 5.16 12.14 -4.41
C GLU A 128 4.00 11.20 -4.03
N VAL A 129 4.21 10.35 -3.03
CA VAL A 129 3.18 9.42 -2.52
C VAL A 129 1.96 10.20 -2.03
N ILE A 130 2.16 11.23 -1.20
CA ILE A 130 1.10 12.13 -0.73
C ILE A 130 0.40 12.81 -1.91
N GLY A 131 1.17 13.32 -2.88
CA GLY A 131 0.62 13.98 -4.06
C GLY A 131 -0.24 13.05 -4.93
N ARG A 132 0.09 11.75 -5.01
CA ARG A 132 -0.75 10.75 -5.68
C ARG A 132 -1.98 10.40 -4.87
N LEU A 133 -1.83 10.16 -3.57
CA LEU A 133 -2.95 9.92 -2.67
C LEU A 133 -3.95 11.07 -2.72
N ASN A 134 -3.50 12.32 -2.63
CA ASN A 134 -4.38 13.49 -2.65
C ASN A 134 -5.20 13.61 -3.95
N ARG A 135 -4.66 13.16 -5.10
CA ARG A 135 -5.42 13.11 -6.37
C ARG A 135 -6.48 12.01 -6.35
N ILE A 136 -6.17 10.86 -5.76
CA ILE A 136 -7.13 9.75 -5.59
C ILE A 136 -8.24 10.15 -4.61
N MET A 137 -7.89 10.79 -3.49
CA MET A 137 -8.90 11.22 -2.51
C MET A 137 -9.90 12.21 -3.16
N ARG A 138 -9.40 13.14 -3.99
CA ARG A 138 -10.20 14.02 -4.87
C ARG A 138 -11.17 13.30 -5.78
N SER A 139 -10.77 12.18 -6.39
CA SER A 139 -11.68 11.44 -7.28
C SER A 139 -12.80 10.72 -6.52
N ILE A 140 -12.61 10.41 -5.23
CA ILE A 140 -13.62 9.77 -4.38
C ILE A 140 -14.42 10.75 -3.50
N GLY A 141 -14.29 12.06 -3.73
CA GLY A 141 -15.04 13.10 -3.02
C GLY A 141 -14.48 13.46 -1.64
N CYS A 142 -13.25 13.04 -1.35
CA CYS A 142 -12.35 13.65 -0.36
C CYS A 142 -11.18 14.30 -1.15
#